data_AF-U2P4K8-F1
#
_entry.id   AF-U2P4K8-F1
#
_cell.length_a   1.000
_cell.length_b   1.000
_cell.length_c   1.000
_cell.angle_alpha   90.00
_cell.angle_beta   90.00
_cell.angle_gamma   90.00
#
_symmetry.space_group_name_H-M   'P 1'
#
loop_
_entity.id
_entity.type
_entity.pdbx_description
1 polymer ?
#
loop_
_entity_poly.entity_id
_entity_poly.type
_entity_poly.pdbx_seq_one_letter_code
_entity_poly.pdbx_strand_id
1 'polypeptide(L)'
;MTKFKRIHILLRNRITLLIGLQATVLPAFSQGYVQVTKNHEEYIMQQFTTMETGAGALTPRYYYNAFHKKYQRTANAENKQIFRLHMKARVADEKVYSDSIKALTSRRAKVEAQNIVDRSPMTDMAWTVEKGKIEGKLDIFQKNINKIMPYGGTAEDYRQWKNIYNCLQTAIKITRESYQDLGRRKKEYMAIYRDVVRRNYQLTKQLLAWNSVKSAKEMQKNSKSPQRLSSINTVAFDALNRWKVAMAVDGFSSKNYKK
;
A
#
# COMPACT_ATOMS: atom_id res chain seq x y z
N MET A 1 -26.84 -36.85 30.62
CA MET A 1 -27.44 -35.48 30.72
C MET A 1 -28.23 -35.39 32.01
N THR A 2 -27.88 -34.45 32.90
CA THR A 2 -28.56 -34.27 34.19
C THR A 2 -30.01 -33.84 33.99
N LYS A 3 -30.92 -34.38 34.81
CA LYS A 3 -32.39 -34.18 34.75
C LYS A 3 -32.78 -32.70 34.61
N PHE A 4 -32.00 -31.82 35.22
CA PHE A 4 -32.13 -30.36 35.18
C PHE A 4 -31.96 -29.74 33.78
N LYS A 5 -30.96 -30.19 32.99
CA LYS A 5 -30.76 -29.69 31.62
C LYS A 5 -31.92 -30.07 30.69
N ARG A 6 -32.54 -31.24 30.91
CA ARG A 6 -33.66 -31.73 30.10
C ARG A 6 -34.93 -30.89 30.33
N ILE A 7 -35.21 -30.51 31.57
CA ILE A 7 -36.34 -29.66 31.93
C ILE A 7 -36.19 -28.25 31.34
N HIS A 8 -34.99 -27.68 31.41
CA HIS A 8 -34.74 -26.33 30.90
C HIS A 8 -34.86 -26.24 29.37
N ILE A 9 -34.45 -27.29 28.65
CA ILE A 9 -34.62 -27.40 27.19
C ILE A 9 -36.10 -27.54 26.83
N LEU A 10 -36.86 -28.35 27.56
CA LEU A 10 -38.31 -28.52 27.33
C LEU A 10 -39.08 -27.23 27.58
N LEU A 11 -38.73 -26.46 28.62
CA LEU A 11 -39.36 -25.18 28.92
C LEU A 11 -39.08 -24.15 27.81
N ARG A 12 -37.83 -24.07 27.34
CA ARG A 12 -37.43 -23.15 26.25
C ARG A 12 -38.18 -23.46 24.96
N ASN A 13 -38.30 -24.75 24.62
CA ASN A 13 -38.97 -25.18 23.39
C ASN A 13 -40.48 -24.88 23.42
N ARG A 14 -41.13 -25.01 24.58
CA ARG A 14 -42.56 -24.63 24.76
C ARG A 14 -42.78 -23.14 24.61
N ILE A 15 -41.91 -22.31 25.18
CA ILE A 15 -41.99 -20.85 25.06
C ILE A 15 -41.81 -20.41 23.60
N THR A 16 -40.83 -20.98 22.89
CA THR A 16 -40.64 -20.67 21.45
C THR A 16 -41.83 -21.09 20.59
N LEU A 17 -42.50 -22.20 20.94
CA LEU A 17 -43.67 -22.69 20.21
C LEU A 17 -44.90 -21.79 20.44
N LEU A 18 -45.08 -21.30 21.67
CA LEU A 18 -46.14 -20.35 22.02
C LEU A 18 -45.94 -18.98 21.34
N ILE A 19 -44.70 -18.49 21.27
CA ILE A 19 -44.38 -17.24 20.58
C ILE A 19 -44.61 -17.38 19.07
N GLY A 20 -44.21 -18.50 18.47
CA GLY A 20 -44.48 -18.79 17.06
C GLY A 20 -45.97 -18.89 16.71
N LEU A 21 -46.78 -19.45 17.63
CA LEU A 21 -48.22 -19.54 17.45
C LEU A 21 -48.89 -18.15 17.54
N GLN A 22 -48.48 -17.29 18.48
CA GLN A 22 -49.02 -15.93 18.54
C GLN A 22 -48.63 -15.08 17.32
N ALA A 23 -47.41 -15.23 16.81
CA ALA A 23 -46.94 -14.47 15.63
C ALA A 23 -47.68 -14.82 14.33
N THR A 24 -48.29 -16.01 14.24
CA THR A 24 -49.04 -16.47 13.05
C THR A 24 -50.53 -16.17 13.12
N VAL A 25 -51.12 -16.11 14.33
CA VAL A 25 -52.55 -15.86 14.51
C VAL A 25 -52.89 -14.36 14.46
N LEU A 26 -52.03 -13.48 14.97
CA LEU A 26 -52.28 -12.02 14.97
C LEU A 26 -52.43 -11.37 13.58
N PRO A 27 -51.64 -11.71 12.53
CA PRO A 27 -51.84 -11.14 11.20
C PRO A 27 -53.06 -11.70 10.46
N ALA A 28 -53.56 -12.88 10.84
CA ALA A 28 -54.77 -13.46 10.23
C ALA A 28 -56.06 -12.72 10.65
N PHE A 29 -56.06 -12.08 11.82
CA PHE A 29 -57.20 -11.29 12.31
C PHE A 29 -57.13 -9.80 11.95
N SER A 30 -56.05 -9.30 11.35
CA SER A 30 -55.93 -7.87 10.97
C SER A 30 -56.43 -7.56 9.55
N GLN A 31 -56.91 -8.55 8.80
CA GLN A 31 -57.56 -8.35 7.49
C GLN A 31 -59.09 -8.30 7.63
N GLY A 32 -59.58 -7.50 8.57
CA GLY A 32 -60.94 -7.00 8.49
C GLY A 32 -61.03 -6.04 7.32
N TYR A 33 -61.44 -6.52 6.15
CA TYR A 33 -61.89 -5.66 5.06
C TYR A 33 -63.06 -4.82 5.58
N VAL A 34 -62.78 -3.57 5.99
CA VAL A 34 -63.83 -2.57 6.23
C VAL A 34 -64.38 -2.17 4.85
N GLN A 35 -65.41 -2.87 4.39
CA GLN A 35 -66.22 -2.43 3.26
C GLN A 35 -67.03 -1.21 3.74
N VAL A 36 -66.45 -0.02 3.61
CA VAL A 36 -67.21 1.22 3.79
C VAL A 36 -68.21 1.29 2.65
N THR A 37 -69.49 1.03 2.93
CA THR A 37 -70.58 1.24 1.96
C THR A 37 -70.73 2.73 1.74
N LYS A 38 -69.94 3.29 0.83
CA LYS A 38 -70.08 4.67 0.40
C LYS A 38 -71.21 4.72 -0.62
N ASN A 39 -72.33 5.34 -0.24
CA ASN A 39 -73.37 5.70 -1.19
C ASN A 39 -72.83 6.83 -2.05
N HIS A 40 -72.57 6.57 -3.32
CA HIS A 40 -72.15 7.59 -4.28
C HIS A 40 -73.32 7.88 -5.21
N GLU A 41 -73.53 9.16 -5.53
CA GLU A 41 -74.44 9.52 -6.60
C GLU A 41 -73.83 9.12 -7.94
N GLU A 42 -74.58 8.32 -8.71
CA GLU A 42 -74.07 7.66 -9.91
C GLU A 42 -73.57 8.66 -10.96
N TYR A 43 -74.31 9.75 -11.17
CA TYR A 43 -73.97 10.77 -12.16
C TYR A 43 -72.68 11.54 -11.82
N ILE A 44 -72.47 11.84 -10.53
CA ILE A 44 -71.23 12.46 -10.03
C ILE A 44 -70.06 11.48 -10.19
N MET A 45 -70.25 10.24 -9.75
CA MET A 45 -69.23 9.20 -9.87
C MET A 45 -68.82 8.99 -11.34
N GLN A 46 -69.79 8.97 -12.26
CA GLN A 46 -69.50 8.80 -13.68
C GLN A 46 -68.76 9.99 -14.26
N GLN A 47 -69.07 11.23 -13.87
CA GLN A 47 -68.30 12.41 -14.28
C GLN A 47 -66.83 12.32 -13.82
N PHE A 48 -66.59 11.96 -12.56
CA PHE A 48 -65.23 11.74 -12.06
C PHE A 48 -64.55 10.57 -12.78
N THR A 49 -65.27 9.48 -13.03
CA THR A 49 -64.73 8.31 -13.72
C THR A 49 -64.31 8.64 -15.15
N THR A 50 -65.12 9.40 -15.88
CA THR A 50 -64.77 9.90 -17.22
C THR A 50 -63.55 10.82 -17.16
N MET A 51 -63.52 11.78 -16.24
CA MET A 51 -62.37 12.70 -16.11
C MET A 51 -61.07 11.97 -15.72
N GLU A 52 -61.16 11.01 -14.80
CA GLU A 52 -59.99 10.31 -14.26
C GLU A 52 -59.47 9.22 -15.18
N THR A 53 -60.36 8.44 -15.80
CA THR A 53 -59.99 7.21 -16.53
C THR A 53 -60.50 7.16 -17.96
N GLY A 54 -61.42 8.05 -18.36
CA GLY A 54 -62.06 8.03 -19.68
C GLY A 54 -63.08 6.90 -19.88
N ALA A 55 -63.29 6.04 -18.87
CA ALA A 55 -64.15 4.86 -18.98
C ALA A 55 -65.61 5.09 -18.51
N GLY A 56 -65.92 6.26 -17.96
CA GLY A 56 -67.26 6.61 -17.49
C GLY A 56 -68.17 7.17 -18.58
N ALA A 57 -69.49 7.15 -18.35
CA ALA A 57 -70.47 7.78 -19.23
C ALA A 57 -71.03 9.06 -18.59
N LEU A 58 -70.93 10.20 -19.28
CA LEU A 58 -71.51 11.44 -18.78
C LEU A 58 -73.05 11.35 -18.74
N THR A 59 -73.62 11.28 -17.53
CA THR A 59 -75.06 11.19 -17.28
C THR A 59 -75.56 12.35 -16.40
N PRO A 60 -76.84 12.77 -16.54
CA PRO A 60 -77.78 12.38 -17.58
C PRO A 60 -77.37 12.88 -18.98
N ARG A 61 -77.58 12.06 -20.02
CA ARG A 61 -77.08 12.34 -21.38
C ARG A 61 -77.64 13.64 -21.97
N TYR A 62 -78.90 13.97 -21.69
CA TYR A 62 -79.55 15.16 -22.24
C TYR A 62 -78.88 16.46 -21.76
N TYR A 63 -78.45 16.50 -20.49
CA TYR A 63 -77.78 17.65 -19.89
C TYR A 63 -76.48 17.98 -20.62
N TYR A 64 -75.64 16.97 -20.83
CA TYR A 64 -74.37 17.14 -21.54
C TYR A 64 -74.56 17.45 -23.03
N ASN A 65 -75.56 16.84 -23.69
CA ASN A 65 -75.85 17.15 -25.10
C ASN A 65 -76.36 18.59 -25.31
N ALA A 66 -77.17 19.11 -24.38
CA ALA A 66 -77.77 20.45 -24.47
C ALA A 66 -76.79 21.56 -24.07
N PHE A 67 -76.06 21.39 -22.96
CA PHE A 67 -75.26 22.46 -22.36
C PHE A 67 -73.74 22.24 -22.45
N HIS A 68 -73.26 20.99 -22.57
CA HIS A 68 -71.82 20.66 -22.46
C HIS A 68 -71.30 19.77 -23.59
N LYS A 69 -71.85 19.95 -24.80
CA LYS A 69 -71.57 19.08 -25.96
C LYS A 69 -70.08 19.03 -26.34
N LYS A 70 -69.37 20.16 -26.18
CA LYS A 70 -67.92 20.24 -26.43
C LYS A 70 -67.14 19.38 -25.43
N TYR A 71 -67.44 19.51 -24.14
CA TYR A 71 -66.81 18.71 -23.08
C TYR A 71 -67.10 17.22 -23.28
N GLN A 72 -68.34 16.85 -23.57
CA GLN A 72 -68.70 15.44 -23.84
C GLN A 72 -67.91 14.82 -25.01
N ARG A 73 -67.52 15.62 -26.00
CA ARG A 73 -66.74 15.15 -27.15
C ARG A 73 -65.28 14.91 -26.80
N THR A 74 -64.68 15.71 -25.91
CA THR A 74 -63.23 15.62 -25.59
C THR A 74 -62.92 14.93 -24.27
N ALA A 75 -63.90 14.76 -23.37
CA ALA A 75 -63.69 14.24 -22.01
C ALA A 75 -62.98 12.88 -21.95
N ASN A 76 -63.18 12.00 -22.94
CA ASN A 76 -62.50 10.70 -22.99
C ASN A 76 -61.04 10.81 -23.49
N ALA A 77 -60.73 11.80 -24.32
CA ALA A 77 -59.41 12.00 -24.92
C ALA A 77 -58.50 12.91 -24.08
N GLU A 78 -59.09 13.81 -23.29
CA GLU A 78 -58.39 14.75 -22.41
C GLU A 78 -58.47 14.31 -20.93
N ASN A 79 -58.62 13.00 -20.69
CA ASN A 79 -58.68 12.46 -19.34
C ASN A 79 -57.30 12.55 -18.65
N LYS A 80 -57.30 12.56 -17.31
CA LYS A 80 -56.06 12.65 -16.53
C LYS A 80 -55.17 11.42 -16.72
N GLN A 81 -55.76 10.25 -17.02
CA GLN A 81 -55.00 9.02 -17.16
C GLN A 81 -54.01 9.05 -18.32
N ILE A 82 -54.36 9.63 -19.47
CA ILE A 82 -53.45 9.72 -20.63
C ILE A 82 -52.19 10.51 -20.27
N PHE A 83 -52.35 11.68 -19.62
CA PHE A 83 -51.21 12.46 -19.14
C PHE A 83 -50.39 11.70 -18.09
N ARG A 84 -51.04 10.97 -17.16
CA ARG A 84 -50.35 10.11 -16.19
C ARG A 84 -49.54 9.00 -16.88
N LEU A 85 -50.06 8.39 -17.93
CA LEU A 85 -49.36 7.33 -18.67
C LEU A 85 -48.15 7.89 -19.43
N HIS A 86 -48.30 9.02 -20.10
CA HIS A 86 -47.18 9.69 -20.77
C HIS A 86 -46.08 10.09 -19.78
N MET A 87 -46.43 10.65 -18.62
CA MET A 87 -45.45 10.96 -17.59
C MET A 87 -44.81 9.71 -16.98
N LYS A 88 -45.58 8.64 -16.75
CA LYS A 88 -45.02 7.36 -16.28
C LYS A 88 -44.00 6.80 -17.26
N ALA A 89 -44.24 6.87 -18.56
CA ALA A 89 -43.28 6.44 -19.58
C ALA A 89 -41.99 7.27 -19.52
N ARG A 90 -42.09 8.60 -19.49
CA ARG A 90 -40.91 9.49 -19.38
C ARG A 90 -40.11 9.26 -18.10
N VAL A 91 -40.79 9.10 -16.96
CA VAL A 91 -40.15 8.80 -15.68
C VAL A 91 -39.47 7.43 -15.70
N ALA A 92 -40.03 6.45 -16.41
CA ALA A 92 -39.39 5.14 -16.57
C ALA A 92 -38.07 5.26 -17.35
N ASP A 93 -38.03 6.04 -18.43
CA ASP A 93 -36.81 6.29 -19.20
C ASP A 93 -35.74 7.03 -18.37
N GLU A 94 -36.15 8.07 -17.64
CA GLU A 94 -35.26 8.84 -16.74
C GLU A 94 -34.69 7.96 -15.62
N LYS A 95 -35.50 7.04 -15.08
CA LYS A 95 -35.05 6.10 -14.04
C LYS A 95 -33.94 5.20 -14.55
N VAL A 96 -34.08 4.64 -15.75
CA VAL A 96 -33.04 3.77 -16.35
C VAL A 96 -31.73 4.55 -16.53
N TYR A 97 -31.81 5.78 -17.04
CA TYR A 97 -30.64 6.64 -17.19
C TYR A 97 -29.99 6.97 -15.85
N SER A 98 -30.79 7.33 -14.84
CA SER A 98 -30.32 7.62 -13.48
C SER A 98 -29.60 6.43 -12.84
N ASP A 99 -30.16 5.22 -12.98
CA ASP A 99 -29.55 3.99 -12.47
C ASP A 99 -28.18 3.71 -13.15
N SER A 100 -28.06 4.00 -14.45
CA SER A 100 -26.79 3.86 -15.19
C SER A 100 -25.71 4.83 -14.68
N ILE A 101 -26.07 6.09 -14.42
CA ILE A 101 -25.17 7.11 -13.86
C ILE A 101 -24.74 6.70 -12.45
N LYS A 102 -25.68 6.23 -11.63
CA LYS A 102 -25.39 5.77 -10.26
C LYS A 102 -24.41 4.60 -10.28
N ALA A 103 -24.62 3.61 -11.15
CA ALA A 103 -23.71 2.47 -11.31
C ALA A 103 -22.31 2.91 -11.76
N LEU A 104 -22.21 3.79 -12.76
CA LEU A 104 -20.94 4.32 -13.24
C LEU A 104 -20.20 5.10 -12.15
N THR A 105 -20.91 5.97 -11.44
CA THR A 105 -20.35 6.81 -10.37
C THR A 105 -19.86 5.95 -9.22
N SER A 106 -20.63 4.94 -8.80
CA SER A 106 -20.22 3.97 -7.77
C SER A 106 -18.96 3.19 -8.19
N ARG A 107 -18.90 2.75 -9.46
CA ARG A 107 -17.71 2.07 -10.00
C ARG A 107 -16.48 2.98 -9.99
N ARG A 108 -16.61 4.23 -10.43
CA ARG A 108 -15.51 5.22 -10.43
C ARG A 108 -15.05 5.55 -9.00
N ALA A 109 -16.00 5.76 -8.08
CA ALA A 109 -15.69 6.01 -6.69
C ALA A 109 -14.93 4.84 -6.04
N LYS A 110 -15.30 3.59 -6.36
CA LYS A 110 -14.57 2.41 -5.88
C LYS A 110 -13.13 2.35 -6.41
N VAL A 111 -12.94 2.64 -7.71
CA VAL A 111 -11.60 2.68 -8.32
C VAL A 111 -10.77 3.81 -7.72
N GLU A 112 -11.35 4.99 -7.51
CA GLU A 112 -10.61 6.12 -6.94
C GLU A 112 -10.28 5.92 -5.46
N ALA A 113 -11.19 5.32 -4.69
CA ALA A 113 -10.90 4.92 -3.32
C ALA A 113 -9.70 3.95 -3.27
N GLN A 114 -9.65 2.97 -4.18
CA GLN A 114 -8.49 2.08 -4.29
C GLN A 114 -7.21 2.83 -4.68
N ASN A 115 -7.28 3.76 -5.65
CA ASN A 115 -6.11 4.56 -6.05
C ASN A 115 -5.58 5.43 -4.90
N ILE A 116 -6.48 6.04 -4.12
CA ILE A 116 -6.12 6.84 -2.94
C ILE A 116 -5.44 5.96 -1.91
N VAL A 117 -5.96 4.76 -1.67
CA VAL A 117 -5.35 3.77 -0.77
C VAL A 117 -3.97 3.35 -1.30
N ASP A 118 -3.84 3.01 -2.57
CA ASP A 118 -2.56 2.55 -3.14
C ASP A 118 -1.47 3.63 -3.10
N ARG A 119 -1.87 4.91 -3.20
CA ARG A 119 -0.96 6.06 -3.12
C ARG A 119 -0.61 6.44 -1.69
N SER A 120 -1.38 6.00 -0.69
CA SER A 120 -1.13 6.29 0.71
C SER A 120 0.20 5.66 1.19
N PRO A 121 1.00 6.38 1.99
CA PRO A 121 2.24 5.85 2.58
C PRO A 121 2.03 4.64 3.50
N MET A 122 0.83 4.49 4.08
CA MET A 122 0.51 3.45 5.07
C MET A 122 0.39 2.05 4.45
N THR A 123 0.12 1.98 3.15
CA THR A 123 -0.18 0.77 2.36
C THR A 123 0.88 0.52 1.30
N ASP A 124 2.11 0.97 1.54
CA ASP A 124 3.23 0.84 0.61
C ASP A 124 3.71 -0.63 0.45
N MET A 125 2.98 -1.39 -0.35
CA MET A 125 3.31 -2.77 -0.69
C MET A 125 4.64 -2.85 -1.46
N ALA A 126 5.01 -1.83 -2.24
CA ALA A 126 6.27 -1.82 -2.99
C ALA A 126 7.46 -1.81 -2.03
N TRP A 127 7.38 -1.02 -0.95
CA TRP A 127 8.40 -1.05 0.09
C TRP A 127 8.49 -2.41 0.76
N THR A 128 7.37 -3.06 1.11
CA THR A 128 7.42 -4.39 1.76
C THR A 128 8.21 -5.43 0.96
N VAL A 129 8.13 -5.37 -0.37
CA VAL A 129 8.83 -6.31 -1.27
C VAL A 129 10.30 -5.93 -1.47
N GLU A 130 10.62 -4.63 -1.57
CA GLU A 130 11.97 -4.17 -1.95
C GLU A 130 12.85 -3.78 -0.75
N LYS A 131 12.26 -3.56 0.43
CA LYS A 131 12.94 -3.17 1.68
C LYS A 131 14.16 -4.02 1.96
N GLY A 132 14.00 -5.35 1.97
CA GLY A 132 15.08 -6.27 2.34
C GLY A 132 16.31 -6.16 1.41
N LYS A 133 16.09 -5.92 0.11
CA LYS A 133 17.19 -5.76 -0.86
C LYS A 133 17.93 -4.45 -0.65
N ILE A 134 17.20 -3.36 -0.43
CA ILE A 134 17.77 -2.02 -0.27
C ILE A 134 18.49 -1.92 1.07
N GLU A 135 17.86 -2.32 2.17
CA GLU A 135 18.46 -2.28 3.50
C GLU A 135 19.71 -3.17 3.59
N GLY A 136 19.68 -4.37 2.98
CA GLY A 136 20.85 -5.23 2.92
C GLY A 136 22.04 -4.60 2.20
N LYS A 137 21.81 -3.88 1.09
CA LYS A 137 22.90 -3.16 0.39
C LYS A 137 23.33 -1.90 1.12
N LEU A 138 22.43 -1.19 1.79
CA LEU A 138 22.77 -0.05 2.64
C LEU A 138 23.61 -0.45 3.84
N ASP A 139 23.31 -1.57 4.49
CA ASP A 139 24.12 -2.08 5.61
C ASP A 139 25.55 -2.41 5.17
N ILE A 140 25.71 -3.11 4.04
CA ILE A 140 27.03 -3.39 3.45
C ILE A 140 27.76 -2.08 3.12
N PHE A 141 27.05 -1.12 2.54
CA PHE A 141 27.62 0.17 2.20
C PHE A 141 28.09 0.93 3.44
N GLN A 142 27.28 0.99 4.50
CA GLN A 142 27.65 1.61 5.77
C GLN A 142 28.86 0.91 6.41
N LYS A 143 28.93 -0.42 6.38
CA LYS A 143 30.10 -1.18 6.85
C LYS A 143 31.36 -0.84 6.07
N ASN A 144 31.26 -0.64 4.76
CA ASN A 144 32.40 -0.21 3.94
C ASN A 144 32.80 1.24 4.22
N ILE A 145 31.84 2.14 4.47
CA ILE A 145 32.13 3.52 4.90
C ILE A 145 32.92 3.52 6.21
N ASN A 146 32.56 2.66 7.17
CA ASN A 146 33.28 2.54 8.43
C ASN A 146 34.73 2.03 8.27
N LYS A 147 35.09 1.44 7.13
CA LYS A 147 36.46 0.97 6.82
C LYS A 147 37.37 2.04 6.23
N ILE A 148 36.84 3.22 5.87
CA ILE A 148 37.63 4.30 5.24
C ILE A 148 38.83 4.68 6.10
N MET A 149 38.59 5.03 7.37
CA MET A 149 39.65 5.45 8.29
C MET A 149 40.66 4.31 8.57
N PRO A 150 40.24 3.08 8.91
CA PRO A 150 41.16 1.96 9.07
C PRO A 150 42.03 1.65 7.84
N TYR A 151 41.53 1.90 6.62
CA TYR A 151 42.23 1.59 5.37
C TYR A 151 43.13 2.74 4.90
N GLY A 152 43.22 3.84 5.66
CA GLY A 152 44.10 4.97 5.38
C GLY A 152 43.46 6.14 4.64
N GLY A 153 42.12 6.16 4.50
CA GLY A 153 41.38 7.33 4.05
C GLY A 153 41.31 8.44 5.10
N THR A 154 40.92 9.64 4.69
CA THR A 154 40.85 10.81 5.58
C THR A 154 39.49 10.93 6.27
N ALA A 155 39.44 11.75 7.34
CA ALA A 155 38.17 12.07 8.00
C ALA A 155 37.20 12.80 7.06
N GLU A 156 37.72 13.56 6.10
CA GLU A 156 36.91 14.22 5.09
C GLU A 156 36.29 13.22 4.11
N ASP A 157 37.06 12.23 3.63
CA ASP A 157 36.54 11.15 2.79
C ASP A 157 35.39 10.41 3.49
N TYR A 158 35.56 10.11 4.78
CA TYR A 158 34.50 9.50 5.58
C TYR A 158 33.24 10.36 5.62
N ARG A 159 33.37 11.67 5.89
CA ARG A 159 32.22 12.60 5.91
C ARG A 159 31.52 12.67 4.56
N GLN A 160 32.24 12.75 3.46
CA GLN A 160 31.68 12.79 2.11
C GLN A 160 30.87 11.54 1.79
N TRP A 161 31.44 10.36 2.04
CA TRP A 161 30.75 9.09 1.83
C TRP A 161 29.56 8.90 2.78
N LYS A 162 29.66 9.38 4.03
CA LYS A 162 28.55 9.38 4.98
C LYS A 162 27.42 10.33 4.56
N ASN A 163 27.73 11.49 3.98
CA ASN A 163 26.74 12.39 3.41
C ASN A 163 25.99 11.73 2.24
N ILE A 164 26.71 11.04 1.34
CA ILE A 164 26.09 10.27 0.26
C ILE A 164 25.12 9.21 0.82
N TYR A 165 25.53 8.48 1.85
CA TYR A 165 24.66 7.51 2.53
C TYR A 165 23.39 8.16 3.09
N ASN A 166 23.53 9.31 3.75
CA ASN A 166 22.40 10.05 4.31
C ASN A 166 21.44 10.53 3.20
N CYS A 167 21.97 10.99 2.06
CA CYS A 167 21.14 11.35 0.90
C CYS A 167 20.32 10.16 0.38
N LEU A 168 20.90 8.96 0.33
CA LEU A 168 20.18 7.75 -0.07
C LEU A 168 19.08 7.37 0.92
N GLN A 169 19.32 7.53 2.22
CA GLN A 169 18.29 7.32 3.24
C GLN A 169 17.16 8.35 3.12
N THR A 170 17.48 9.62 2.88
CA THR A 170 16.50 10.67 2.63
C THR A 170 15.69 10.35 1.37
N ALA A 171 16.33 9.87 0.29
CA ALA A 171 15.62 9.47 -0.92
C ALA A 171 14.57 8.38 -0.62
N ILE A 172 14.93 7.35 0.15
CA ILE A 172 13.98 6.31 0.58
C ILE A 172 12.81 6.91 1.37
N LYS A 173 13.10 7.81 2.33
CA LYS A 173 12.07 8.47 3.13
C LYS A 173 11.10 9.25 2.25
N ILE A 174 11.61 10.09 1.34
CA ILE A 174 10.79 10.90 0.44
C ILE A 174 9.99 10.02 -0.51
N THR A 175 10.54 8.93 -1.05
CA THR A 175 9.81 7.98 -1.89
C THR A 175 8.67 7.28 -1.14
N ARG A 176 8.83 7.04 0.17
CA ARG A 176 7.76 6.47 1.03
C ARG A 176 6.66 7.48 1.31
N GLU A 177 7.02 8.73 1.57
CA GLU A 177 6.10 9.81 1.89
C GLU A 177 5.43 10.42 0.64
N SER A 178 5.97 10.17 -0.55
CA SER A 178 5.45 10.73 -1.80
C SER A 178 4.10 10.15 -2.19
N TYR A 179 3.23 11.02 -2.68
CA TYR A 179 1.94 10.65 -3.27
C TYR A 179 2.16 10.14 -4.71
N GLN A 180 2.52 8.86 -4.83
CA GLN A 180 2.82 8.19 -6.10
C GLN A 180 2.09 6.85 -6.18
N ASP A 181 1.78 6.40 -7.39
CA ASP A 181 1.25 5.05 -7.61
C ASP A 181 2.30 3.98 -7.28
N LEU A 182 1.81 2.79 -6.93
CA LEU A 182 2.63 1.65 -6.53
C LEU A 182 3.70 1.28 -7.57
N GLY A 183 3.34 1.38 -8.86
CA GLY A 183 4.24 1.09 -9.98
C GLY A 183 5.40 2.07 -10.08
N ARG A 184 5.13 3.38 -9.98
CA ARG A 184 6.16 4.41 -9.92
C ARG A 184 7.04 4.27 -8.69
N ARG A 185 6.44 4.07 -7.51
CA ARG A 185 7.20 3.93 -6.26
C ARG A 185 8.19 2.76 -6.33
N LYS A 186 7.77 1.62 -6.89
CA LYS A 186 8.65 0.47 -7.14
C LYS A 186 9.82 0.82 -8.07
N LYS A 187 9.58 1.61 -9.14
CA LYS A 187 10.66 2.06 -10.03
C LYS A 187 11.68 2.93 -9.30
N GLU A 188 11.22 3.84 -8.43
CA GLU A 188 12.11 4.66 -7.61
C GLU A 188 12.95 3.82 -6.65
N TYR A 189 12.35 2.85 -5.96
CA TYR A 189 13.10 1.90 -5.12
C TYR A 189 14.17 1.12 -5.90
N MET A 190 13.87 0.69 -7.13
CA MET A 190 14.85 0.04 -8.00
C MET A 190 15.97 0.99 -8.45
N ALA A 191 15.66 2.27 -8.67
CA ALA A 191 16.66 3.28 -8.95
C ALA A 191 17.61 3.50 -7.76
N ILE A 192 17.05 3.64 -6.56
CA ILE A 192 17.82 3.76 -5.30
C ILE A 192 18.70 2.54 -5.10
N TYR A 193 18.16 1.33 -5.26
CA TYR A 193 18.93 0.08 -5.15
C TYR A 193 20.15 0.08 -6.08
N ARG A 194 19.94 0.43 -7.35
CA ARG A 194 21.03 0.51 -8.35
C ARG A 194 22.07 1.55 -7.96
N ASP A 195 21.65 2.69 -7.44
CA ASP A 195 22.56 3.76 -7.01
C ASP A 195 23.41 3.33 -5.80
N VAL A 196 22.79 2.69 -4.79
CA VAL A 196 23.51 2.12 -3.64
C VAL A 196 24.58 1.13 -4.09
N VAL A 197 24.23 0.20 -4.99
CA VAL A 197 25.16 -0.81 -5.51
C VAL A 197 26.32 -0.16 -6.27
N ARG A 198 26.02 0.80 -7.15
CA ARG A 198 27.03 1.53 -7.95
C ARG A 198 27.99 2.30 -7.05
N ARG A 199 27.47 3.05 -6.08
CA ARG A 199 28.28 3.85 -5.14
C ARG A 199 29.11 2.97 -4.21
N ASN A 200 28.55 1.87 -3.72
CA ASN A 200 29.31 0.92 -2.91
C ASN A 200 30.46 0.30 -3.71
N TYR A 201 30.24 -0.03 -4.99
CA TYR A 201 31.32 -0.53 -5.86
C TYR A 201 32.44 0.52 -6.04
N GLN A 202 32.11 1.78 -6.26
CA GLN A 202 33.09 2.87 -6.32
C GLN A 202 33.88 3.01 -5.01
N LEU A 203 33.19 2.97 -3.87
CA LEU A 203 33.84 3.01 -2.56
C LEU A 203 34.79 1.82 -2.36
N THR A 204 34.41 0.60 -2.75
CA THR A 204 35.30 -0.56 -2.60
C THR A 204 36.59 -0.44 -3.42
N LYS A 205 36.55 0.20 -4.60
CA LYS A 205 37.76 0.50 -5.38
C LYS A 205 38.66 1.51 -4.65
N GLN A 206 38.07 2.56 -4.08
CA GLN A 206 38.83 3.55 -3.31
C GLN A 206 39.42 2.94 -2.04
N LEU A 207 38.67 2.11 -1.32
CA LEU A 207 39.16 1.36 -0.16
C LEU A 207 40.36 0.48 -0.51
N LEU A 208 40.31 -0.21 -1.65
CA LEU A 208 41.45 -1.02 -2.12
C LEU A 208 42.68 -0.15 -2.39
N ALA A 209 42.50 1.02 -3.03
CA ALA A 209 43.59 1.96 -3.31
C ALA A 209 44.18 2.57 -2.03
N TRP A 210 43.35 2.98 -1.07
CA TRP A 210 43.84 3.49 0.22
C TRP A 210 44.61 2.40 0.97
N ASN A 211 44.08 1.17 1.00
CA ASN A 211 44.73 0.05 1.67
C ASN A 211 46.07 -0.30 1.02
N SER A 212 46.17 -0.31 -0.31
CA SER A 212 47.44 -0.59 -0.99
C SER A 212 48.50 0.48 -0.71
N VAL A 213 48.10 1.77 -0.72
CA VAL A 213 49.00 2.88 -0.37
C VAL A 213 49.43 2.81 1.10
N LYS A 214 48.51 2.50 2.01
CA LYS A 214 48.81 2.31 3.43
C LYS A 214 49.81 1.18 3.63
N SER A 215 49.53 0.00 3.07
CA SER A 215 50.42 -1.16 3.14
C SER A 215 51.80 -0.85 2.54
N ALA A 216 51.87 -0.16 1.40
CA ALA A 216 53.14 0.24 0.81
C ALA A 216 53.94 1.19 1.72
N LYS A 217 53.27 2.16 2.36
CA LYS A 217 53.91 3.06 3.34
C LYS A 217 54.39 2.31 4.58
N GLU A 218 53.63 1.35 5.08
CA GLU A 218 54.04 0.49 6.21
C GLU A 218 55.23 -0.39 5.85
N MET A 219 55.21 -1.00 4.66
CA MET A 219 56.35 -1.76 4.13
C MET A 219 57.58 -0.89 3.97
N GLN A 220 57.44 0.34 3.49
CA GLN A 220 58.55 1.29 3.36
C GLN A 220 59.13 1.68 4.72
N LYS A 221 58.27 1.94 5.73
CA LYS A 221 58.73 2.23 7.10
C LYS A 221 59.43 1.05 7.77
N ASN A 222 58.95 -0.17 7.50
CA ASN A 222 59.53 -1.40 8.03
C ASN A 222 60.69 -1.92 7.18
N SER A 223 60.93 -1.32 6.01
CA SER A 223 62.07 -1.69 5.17
C SER A 223 63.35 -1.27 5.86
N LYS A 224 64.19 -2.26 6.19
CA LYS A 224 65.57 -1.97 6.57
C LYS A 224 66.28 -1.43 5.33
N SER A 225 67.18 -0.48 5.49
CA SER A 225 68.09 -0.10 4.41
C SER A 225 68.70 -1.37 3.84
N PRO A 226 68.84 -1.51 2.50
CA PRO A 226 69.51 -2.67 1.95
C PRO A 226 70.86 -2.76 2.65
N GLN A 227 71.07 -3.83 3.41
CA GLN A 227 72.39 -4.08 3.99
C GLN A 227 73.32 -4.10 2.79
N ARG A 228 74.21 -3.12 2.71
CA ARG A 228 75.30 -3.17 1.75
C ARG A 228 75.98 -4.48 2.04
N LEU A 229 75.90 -5.45 1.12
CA LEU A 229 76.73 -6.65 1.21
C LEU A 229 78.14 -6.13 1.45
N SER A 230 78.66 -6.38 2.64
CA SER A 230 80.01 -5.97 3.00
C SER A 230 80.92 -6.43 1.87
N SER A 231 81.79 -5.53 1.38
CA SER A 231 82.71 -5.84 0.29
C SER A 231 83.37 -7.20 0.55
N ILE A 232 83.52 -8.04 -0.47
CA ILE A 232 84.14 -9.37 -0.34
C ILE A 232 85.46 -9.27 0.45
N ASN A 233 86.22 -8.19 0.24
CA ASN A 233 87.44 -7.91 0.99
C ASN A 233 87.21 -7.72 2.49
N THR A 234 86.18 -6.97 2.89
CA THR A 234 85.83 -6.77 4.31
C THR A 234 85.34 -8.06 4.97
N VAL A 235 84.61 -8.92 4.23
CA VAL A 235 84.18 -10.23 4.72
C VAL A 235 85.38 -11.17 4.88
N ALA A 236 86.26 -11.20 3.88
CA ALA A 236 87.47 -12.00 3.90
C ALA A 236 88.42 -11.57 5.02
N PHE A 237 88.56 -10.25 5.26
CA PHE A 237 89.40 -9.72 6.33
C PHE A 237 88.82 -10.02 7.73
N ASP A 238 87.50 -9.91 7.90
CA ASP A 238 86.83 -10.28 9.17
C ASP A 238 86.93 -11.79 9.43
N ALA A 239 86.75 -12.62 8.41
CA ALA A 239 86.93 -14.07 8.50
C ALA A 239 88.39 -14.45 8.84
N LEU A 240 89.37 -13.81 8.21
CA LEU A 240 90.79 -14.01 8.52
C LEU A 240 91.11 -13.60 9.96
N ASN A 241 90.58 -12.46 10.43
CA ASN A 241 90.77 -12.03 11.80
C ASN A 241 90.13 -12.98 12.81
N ARG A 242 88.92 -13.50 12.53
CA ARG A 242 88.30 -14.55 13.36
C ARG A 242 89.14 -15.84 13.39
N TRP A 243 89.70 -16.24 12.25
CA TRP A 243 90.61 -17.40 12.19
C TRP A 243 91.88 -17.16 12.99
N LYS A 244 92.50 -15.98 12.86
CA LYS A 244 93.67 -15.59 13.67
C LYS A 244 93.35 -15.57 15.16
N VAL A 245 92.20 -15.05 15.57
CA VAL A 245 91.77 -15.06 16.99
C VAL A 245 91.51 -16.48 17.48
N ALA A 246 90.87 -17.33 16.67
CA ALA A 246 90.66 -18.74 17.00
C ALA A 246 91.98 -19.54 17.08
N MET A 247 92.99 -19.16 16.30
CA MET A 247 94.32 -19.78 16.30
C MET A 247 95.27 -19.17 17.35
N ALA A 248 95.05 -17.93 17.75
CA ALA A 248 95.83 -17.24 18.79
C ALA A 248 95.34 -17.59 20.21
N VAL A 249 94.15 -18.15 20.35
CA VAL A 249 93.68 -18.77 21.59
C VAL A 249 94.03 -20.25 21.53
N ASP A 250 95.22 -20.57 22.06
CA ASP A 250 95.40 -21.84 22.76
C ASP A 250 94.27 -21.92 23.80
N GLY A 251 93.55 -23.04 23.84
CA GLY A 251 92.29 -23.16 24.60
C GLY A 251 92.37 -22.57 26.01
N PHE A 252 91.27 -21.93 26.44
CA PHE A 252 91.06 -21.25 27.74
C PHE A 252 91.53 -19.79 27.83
N SER A 253 90.59 -18.85 27.60
CA SER A 253 90.63 -17.55 28.29
C SER A 253 89.22 -17.08 28.66
N SER A 254 89.12 -16.66 29.92
CA SER A 254 87.92 -16.37 30.70
C SER A 254 87.02 -15.32 30.08
N LYS A 255 85.70 -15.54 30.21
CA LYS A 255 84.65 -14.52 30.23
C LYS A 255 85.18 -13.19 30.77
N ASN A 256 85.05 -12.12 29.97
CA ASN A 256 84.61 -10.79 30.41
C ASN A 256 84.60 -9.84 29.21
N TYR A 257 83.42 -9.66 28.61
CA TYR A 257 83.15 -8.48 27.80
C TYR A 257 82.21 -7.57 28.59
N LYS A 258 82.79 -6.51 29.18
CA LYS A 258 82.07 -5.33 29.68
C LYS A 258 82.18 -4.23 28.63
N LYS A 259 81.00 -3.68 28.31
CA LYS A 259 80.65 -2.46 27.58
C LYS A 259 81.02 -2.40 26.10
#